data_AF-A0A2J4YGA1-F1
#
_entry.id   AF-A0A2J4YGA1-F1
#
_cell.length_a   1.000
_cell.length_b   1.000
_cell.length_c   1.000
_cell.angle_alpha   90.00
_cell.angle_beta   90.00
_cell.angle_gamma   90.00
#
_symmetry.space_group_name_H-M   'P 1'
#
loop_
_entity.id
_entity.type
_entity.pdbx_description
1 polymer ?
#
loop_
_entity_poly.entity_id
_entity_poly.type
_entity_poly.pdbx_seq_one_letter_code
_entity_poly.pdbx_strand_id
1 'polypeptide(L)'
;MLNDLKLSLQYILPKLWLTRLAGWGARKRAGWLTKLVIDLFVKYYKVDMKEAQKPDTASYRTFNDFFVRPLRDDVRPLNTDPSVLVMPADGVISQLGAIEDDKILQAKGHNYSL
;
A
#
# COMPACT_ATOMS: atom_id res chain seq x y z
N MET A 1 14.10 -22.01 -2.28
CA MET A 1 12.87 -22.84 -2.37
C MET A 1 11.58 -22.03 -2.22
N LEU A 2 11.27 -21.44 -1.05
CA LEU A 2 10.00 -20.68 -0.90
C LEU A 2 9.95 -19.43 -1.80
N ASN A 3 11.08 -18.73 -1.97
CA ASN A 3 11.14 -17.55 -2.84
C ASN A 3 10.95 -17.93 -4.31
N ASP A 4 11.58 -19.01 -4.76
CA ASP A 4 11.44 -19.50 -6.15
C ASP A 4 10.00 -19.94 -6.43
N LEU A 5 9.33 -20.54 -5.44
CA LEU A 5 7.92 -20.88 -5.52
C LEU A 5 7.04 -19.61 -5.63
N LYS A 6 7.31 -18.57 -4.82
CA LYS A 6 6.61 -17.28 -4.89
C LYS A 6 6.80 -16.61 -6.25
N LEU A 7 8.02 -16.64 -6.79
CA LEU A 7 8.34 -16.09 -8.12
C LEU A 7 7.61 -16.85 -9.23
N SER A 8 7.63 -18.19 -9.18
CA SER A 8 6.93 -19.04 -10.13
C SER A 8 5.42 -18.78 -10.09
N LEU A 9 4.86 -18.66 -8.88
CA LEU A 9 3.46 -18.30 -8.69
C LEU A 9 3.17 -16.92 -9.30
N GLN A 10 3.98 -15.89 -9.01
CA GLN A 10 3.84 -14.55 -9.58
C GLN A 10 3.88 -14.56 -11.12
N TYR A 11 4.70 -15.41 -11.72
CA TYR A 11 4.82 -15.53 -13.17
C TYR A 11 3.54 -16.11 -13.79
N ILE A 12 3.04 -17.23 -13.25
CA ILE A 12 1.94 -18.01 -13.83
C ILE A 12 0.56 -17.43 -13.53
N LEU A 13 0.40 -16.70 -12.42
CA LEU A 13 -0.91 -16.21 -11.99
C LEU A 13 -1.55 -15.25 -13.02
N PRO A 14 -2.87 -15.38 -13.30
CA PRO A 14 -3.60 -14.43 -14.14
C PRO A 14 -3.86 -13.11 -13.39
N LYS A 15 -2.79 -12.31 -13.23
CA LYS A 15 -2.73 -11.09 -12.41
C LYS A 15 -3.86 -10.10 -12.71
N LEU A 16 -4.21 -9.90 -13.97
CA LEU A 16 -5.28 -8.98 -14.37
C LEU A 16 -6.65 -9.43 -13.87
N TRP A 17 -6.97 -10.73 -13.98
CA TRP A 17 -8.25 -11.27 -13.52
C TRP A 17 -8.38 -11.17 -12.00
N LEU A 18 -7.32 -11.51 -11.28
CA LEU A 18 -7.28 -11.35 -9.82
C LEU A 18 -7.45 -9.91 -9.39
N THR A 19 -6.79 -8.97 -10.07
CA THR A 19 -6.94 -7.53 -9.79
C THR A 19 -8.39 -7.07 -9.99
N ARG A 20 -9.04 -7.51 -11.08
CA ARG A 20 -10.44 -7.19 -11.36
C ARG A 20 -11.39 -7.80 -10.35
N LEU A 21 -11.15 -9.05 -9.95
CA LEU A 21 -11.95 -9.75 -8.94
C LEU A 21 -11.81 -9.09 -7.56
N ALA A 22 -10.57 -8.81 -7.14
CA ALA A 22 -10.28 -8.12 -5.89
C ALA A 22 -10.92 -6.72 -5.88
N GLY A 23 -10.77 -5.95 -6.95
CA GLY A 23 -11.38 -4.63 -7.09
C GLY A 23 -12.92 -4.68 -7.12
N TRP A 24 -13.51 -5.69 -7.76
CA TRP A 24 -14.95 -5.91 -7.73
C TRP A 24 -15.44 -6.15 -6.31
N GLY A 25 -14.79 -7.05 -5.56
CA GLY A 25 -15.16 -7.35 -4.17
C GLY A 25 -14.92 -6.16 -3.23
N ALA A 26 -13.78 -5.49 -3.37
CA ALA A 26 -13.39 -4.39 -2.50
C ALA A 26 -14.28 -3.14 -2.62
N ARG A 27 -15.04 -3.00 -3.74
CA ARG A 27 -16.05 -1.95 -3.93
C ARG A 27 -17.45 -2.33 -3.45
N LYS A 28 -17.71 -3.60 -3.09
CA LYS A 28 -19.03 -4.03 -2.62
C LYS A 28 -19.25 -3.60 -1.18
N ARG A 29 -20.46 -3.10 -0.91
CA ARG A 29 -20.96 -2.78 0.43
C ARG A 29 -21.62 -4.03 1.00
N ALA A 30 -20.84 -4.86 1.70
CA ALA A 30 -21.31 -6.14 2.23
C ALA A 30 -21.46 -6.14 3.77
N GLY A 31 -21.50 -4.94 4.38
CA GLY A 31 -21.76 -4.76 5.81
C GLY A 31 -20.79 -5.56 6.69
N TRP A 32 -21.30 -6.56 7.40
CA TRP A 32 -20.53 -7.41 8.31
C TRP A 32 -19.35 -8.12 7.62
N LEU A 33 -19.51 -8.53 6.36
CA LEU A 33 -18.44 -9.22 5.61
C LEU A 33 -17.29 -8.25 5.29
N THR A 34 -17.62 -7.02 4.90
CA THR A 34 -16.62 -5.97 4.67
C THR A 34 -15.83 -5.71 5.96
N LYS A 35 -16.53 -5.56 7.10
CA LYS A 35 -15.89 -5.37 8.41
C LYS A 35 -14.96 -6.53 8.76
N LEU A 36 -15.41 -7.78 8.57
CA LEU A 36 -14.60 -8.97 8.85
C LEU A 36 -13.30 -8.97 8.04
N VAL A 37 -13.37 -8.66 6.74
CA VAL A 37 -12.19 -8.58 5.87
C VAL A 37 -11.24 -7.47 6.33
N ILE A 38 -11.77 -6.30 6.72
CA ILE A 38 -10.97 -5.20 7.28
C ILE A 38 -10.28 -5.63 8.58
N ASP A 39 -11.01 -6.24 9.52
CA ASP A 39 -10.44 -6.67 10.81
C ASP A 39 -9.32 -7.71 10.63
N LEU A 40 -9.51 -8.67 9.73
CA LEU A 40 -8.48 -9.64 9.37
C LEU A 40 -7.25 -8.96 8.75
N PHE A 41 -7.46 -7.97 7.88
CA PHE A 41 -6.39 -7.19 7.27
C PHE A 41 -5.60 -6.40 8.32
N VAL A 42 -6.29 -5.69 9.22
CA VAL A 42 -5.69 -4.94 10.33
C VAL A 42 -4.85 -5.87 11.21
N LYS A 43 -5.37 -7.05 11.56
CA LYS A 43 -4.66 -8.02 12.38
C LYS A 43 -3.43 -8.60 11.68
N TYR A 44 -3.55 -8.99 10.42
CA TYR A 44 -2.47 -9.64 9.67
C TYR A 44 -1.34 -8.67 9.33
N TYR A 45 -1.68 -7.48 8.85
CA TYR A 45 -0.71 -6.44 8.46
C TYR A 45 -0.32 -5.49 9.61
N LYS A 46 -0.88 -5.70 10.81
CA LYS A 46 -0.64 -4.85 12.00
C LYS A 46 -0.89 -3.36 11.71
N VAL A 47 -1.98 -3.07 11.01
CA VAL A 47 -2.35 -1.69 10.65
C VAL A 47 -2.62 -0.89 11.92
N ASP A 48 -1.96 0.26 12.07
CA ASP A 48 -2.25 1.15 13.18
C ASP A 48 -3.52 1.96 12.89
N MET A 49 -4.60 1.62 13.59
CA MET A 49 -5.88 2.32 13.48
C MET A 49 -5.95 3.57 14.36
N LYS A 50 -4.98 3.79 15.26
CA LYS A 50 -4.94 4.99 16.11
C LYS A 50 -4.59 6.26 15.33
N GLU A 51 -3.89 6.10 14.21
CA GLU A 51 -3.55 7.19 13.28
C GLU A 51 -4.69 7.53 12.32
N ALA A 52 -5.64 6.61 12.11
CA ALA A 52 -6.76 6.84 11.20
C ALA A 52 -7.74 7.87 11.79
N GLN A 53 -8.30 8.73 10.94
CA GLN A 53 -9.35 9.67 11.35
C GLN A 53 -10.61 8.95 11.85
N LYS A 54 -10.86 7.73 11.35
CA LYS A 54 -11.92 6.82 11.80
C LYS A 54 -11.29 5.51 12.30
N PRO A 55 -10.92 5.41 13.59
CA PRO A 55 -10.27 4.22 14.14
C PRO A 55 -11.17 2.96 14.11
N ASP A 56 -12.49 3.15 14.22
CA ASP A 56 -13.43 2.03 14.19
C ASP A 56 -13.57 1.44 12.78
N THR A 57 -13.20 0.16 12.63
CA THR A 57 -13.26 -0.57 11.37
C THR A 57 -14.69 -0.74 10.84
N ALA A 58 -15.71 -0.67 11.70
CA ALA A 58 -17.12 -0.71 11.29
C ALA A 58 -17.57 0.57 10.54
N SER A 59 -16.78 1.65 10.61
CA SER A 59 -17.13 2.94 9.98
C SER A 59 -16.96 2.94 8.45
N TYR A 60 -16.30 1.92 7.88
CA TYR A 60 -16.00 1.85 6.45
C TYR A 60 -17.04 1.01 5.71
N ARG A 61 -17.61 1.57 4.64
CA ARG A 61 -18.70 0.93 3.87
C ARG A 61 -18.19 -0.13 2.90
N THR A 62 -16.96 0.02 2.42
CA THR A 62 -16.27 -0.90 1.51
C THR A 62 -14.82 -1.09 1.95
N PHE A 63 -14.17 -2.15 1.46
CA PHE A 63 -12.74 -2.34 1.75
C PHE A 63 -11.89 -1.25 1.08
N ASN A 64 -12.28 -0.77 -0.10
CA ASN A 64 -11.59 0.34 -0.76
C ASN A 64 -11.64 1.63 0.07
N ASP A 65 -12.79 1.95 0.68
CA ASP A 65 -12.90 3.12 1.57
C ASP A 65 -11.94 3.03 2.76
N PHE A 66 -11.73 1.81 3.28
CA PHE A 66 -10.74 1.54 4.32
C PHE A 66 -9.29 1.60 3.80
N PHE A 67 -9.05 1.10 2.59
CA PHE A 67 -7.71 1.06 2.00
C PHE A 67 -7.13 2.47 1.80
N VAL A 68 -7.99 3.44 1.44
CA VAL A 68 -7.64 4.86 1.31
C VAL A 68 -8.05 5.70 2.53
N ARG A 69 -8.15 5.07 3.72
CA ARG A 69 -8.63 5.74 4.94
C ARG A 69 -7.86 7.04 5.19
N PRO A 70 -8.55 8.14 5.54
CA PRO A 70 -7.88 9.36 5.95
C PRO A 70 -7.15 9.15 7.27
N LEU A 71 -5.96 9.74 7.39
CA LEU A 71 -5.25 9.87 8.66
C LEU A 71 -5.75 11.10 9.42
N ARG A 72 -5.46 11.17 10.72
CA ARG A 72 -5.67 12.38 11.50
C ARG A 72 -4.70 13.48 11.05
N ASP A 73 -5.14 14.72 11.13
CA ASP A 73 -4.34 15.87 10.67
C ASP A 73 -3.06 16.10 11.49
N ASP A 74 -3.02 15.61 12.72
CA ASP A 74 -1.93 15.83 13.67
C ASP A 74 -0.83 14.76 13.63
N VAL A 75 -1.03 13.62 12.95
CA VAL A 75 -0.06 12.51 12.96
C VAL A 75 1.06 12.65 11.92
N ARG A 76 0.96 13.63 11.02
CA ARG A 76 1.97 13.91 9.97
C ARG A 76 2.22 15.43 9.83
N PRO A 77 2.81 16.08 10.84
CA PRO A 77 3.16 17.51 10.73
C PRO A 77 4.17 17.71 9.59
N LEU A 78 3.91 18.69 8.72
CA LEU A 78 4.80 19.04 7.62
C LEU A 78 5.92 19.98 8.08
N ASN A 79 7.12 19.79 7.51
CA ASN A 79 8.19 20.77 7.63
C ASN A 79 7.76 22.05 6.88
N THR A 80 7.93 23.22 7.52
CA THR A 80 7.51 24.52 6.98
C THR A 80 8.64 25.28 6.28
N ASP A 81 9.86 24.77 6.30
CA ASP A 81 11.00 25.37 5.61
C ASP A 81 10.81 25.25 4.09
N PRO A 82 10.70 26.38 3.36
CA PRO A 82 10.48 26.37 1.91
C PRO A 82 11.68 25.83 1.12
N SER A 83 12.84 25.66 1.75
CA SER A 83 14.05 25.09 1.12
C SER A 83 14.18 23.57 1.32
N VAL A 84 13.26 22.94 2.04
CA VAL A 84 13.30 21.51 2.36
C VAL A 84 12.22 20.75 1.60
N LEU A 85 12.62 19.64 0.96
CA LEU A 85 11.68 18.68 0.40
C LEU A 85 11.15 17.74 1.50
N VAL A 86 9.83 17.55 1.54
CA VAL A 86 9.19 16.57 2.43
C VAL A 86 8.99 15.23 1.74
N MET A 87 8.84 14.17 2.52
CA MET A 87 8.52 12.84 1.99
C MET A 87 7.07 12.79 1.47
N PRO A 88 6.81 12.15 0.31
CA PRO A 88 5.49 12.15 -0.31
C PRO A 88 4.53 11.09 0.25
N ALA A 89 5.04 10.07 0.96
CA ALA A 89 4.24 8.94 1.41
C ALA A 89 4.87 8.21 2.62
N ASP A 90 4.03 7.52 3.38
CA ASP A 90 4.47 6.56 4.40
C ASP A 90 4.98 5.27 3.75
N GLY A 91 6.14 4.79 4.19
CA GLY A 91 6.70 3.54 3.68
C GLY A 91 8.18 3.38 3.98
N VAL A 92 8.87 2.68 3.08
CA VAL A 92 10.31 2.45 3.15
C VAL A 92 10.94 2.86 1.83
N ILE A 93 12.14 3.43 1.90
CA ILE A 93 12.89 3.75 0.69
C ILE A 93 13.40 2.44 0.07
N SER A 94 13.05 2.18 -1.19
CA SER A 94 13.53 1.01 -1.92
C SER A 94 14.96 1.23 -2.42
N GLN A 95 15.17 2.26 -3.25
CA GLN A 95 16.47 2.73 -3.72
C GLN A 95 16.46 4.27 -3.71
N LEU A 96 17.62 4.90 -3.49
CA LEU A 96 17.82 6.34 -3.61
C LEU A 96 19.24 6.61 -4.13
N GLY A 97 19.43 7.66 -4.91
CA GLY A 97 20.73 8.03 -5.43
C GLY A 97 20.65 8.90 -6.68
N ALA A 98 21.80 9.18 -7.27
CA ALA A 98 21.88 9.82 -8.57
C ALA A 98 21.38 8.88 -9.67
N ILE A 99 20.77 9.46 -10.71
CA ILE A 99 20.54 8.78 -11.98
C ILE A 99 21.84 8.92 -12.78
N GLU A 100 22.41 7.80 -13.22
CA GLU A 100 23.70 7.77 -13.92
C GLU A 100 23.49 7.30 -15.36
N ASP A 101 23.92 8.08 -16.36
CA ASP A 101 23.83 7.73 -17.79
C ASP A 101 22.44 7.20 -18.20
N ASP A 102 21.38 7.94 -17.84
CA ASP A 102 19.97 7.58 -18.06
C ASP A 102 19.54 6.24 -17.43
N LYS A 103 20.26 5.74 -16.42
CA LYS A 103 19.94 4.49 -15.71
C LYS A 103 19.54 4.74 -14.27
N ILE A 104 18.46 4.07 -13.87
CA ILE A 104 17.93 4.08 -12.51
C ILE A 104 18.16 2.71 -11.87
N LEU A 105 18.71 2.69 -10.66
CA LEU A 105 18.91 1.47 -9.88
C LEU A 105 17.55 0.90 -9.43
N GLN A 106 17.24 -0.33 -9.82
CA GLN A 106 16.03 -1.04 -9.37
C GLN A 106 16.33 -1.98 -8.20
N ALA A 107 17.43 -2.73 -8.32
CA ALA A 107 17.95 -3.62 -7.29
C ALA A 107 19.43 -3.91 -7.59
N LYS A 108 20.15 -4.56 -6.67
CA LYS A 108 21.54 -4.93 -6.89
C LYS A 108 21.71 -5.69 -8.22
N GLY A 109 22.54 -5.14 -9.12
CA GLY A 109 22.82 -5.70 -10.44
C GLY A 109 21.71 -5.53 -11.49
N HIS A 110 20.66 -4.74 -11.21
CA HIS A 110 19.53 -4.52 -12.11
C HIS A 110 19.17 -3.03 -12.20
N ASN A 111 19.25 -2.47 -13.42
CA ASN A 111 18.89 -1.09 -13.73
C ASN A 111 17.84 -1.06 -14.85
N TYR A 112 17.15 0.07 -15.00
CA TYR A 112 16.28 0.37 -16.16
C TYR A 112 16.56 1.78 -16.68
N SER A 113 16.18 2.05 -17.93
CA SER A 113 16.36 3.36 -18.55
C SER A 113 15.30 4.36 -18.08
N LEU A 114 15.66 5.64 -18.04
CA LEU A 114 14.73 6.76 -17.82
C LEU A 114 13.64 6.82 -18.91
#